data_AF-A0A969FM56-F1
#
_entry.id   AF-A0A969FM56-F1
#
_cell.length_a   1.000
_cell.length_b   1.000
_cell.length_c   1.000
_cell.angle_alpha   90.00
_cell.angle_beta   90.00
_cell.angle_gamma   90.00
#
_symmetry.space_group_name_H-M   'P 1'
#
loop_
_entity.id
_entity.type
_entity.pdbx_description
1 polymer ?
#
loop_
_entity_poly.entity_id
_entity_poly.type
_entity_poly.pdbx_seq_one_letter_code
_entity_poly.pdbx_strand_id
1 'polypeptide(L)'
;MVLLRPADGAMLIGPVEIAFLPQGIEDADVRSASVTIDGREVALVSEPPWRATVDVGEAIVARRIEVTLTLADGRSLRAGRTYPAAAAIQRVDVRLVNLSVNVADRRGNPLPGLGREAFTVFDQGVPVPIERFSAQPDGLSIALVIDASGSMLGDRLDAARDAAAAFVEQLADEDRVAVVRFSDDVQTVAALGTNRETAAAAVRGLTSSGGTALHDAIVRTAEELARSELESRRAIVLLSDGRDEAASGLEPGSFHTLDEAIRAAHLADARSMRSASALNS
;
A
#
# COMPACT_ATOMS: atom_id res chain seq x y z
N MET A 1 17.47 33.39 -27.99
CA MET A 1 17.36 32.06 -28.66
C MET A 1 16.56 31.14 -27.78
N VAL A 2 15.72 30.29 -28.35
CA VAL A 2 14.93 29.29 -27.62
C VAL A 2 15.18 27.90 -28.20
N LEU A 3 15.40 26.93 -27.32
CA LEU A 3 15.44 25.51 -27.65
C LEU A 3 14.00 24.96 -27.70
N LEU A 4 13.56 24.58 -28.89
CA LEU A 4 12.22 24.06 -29.16
C LEU A 4 12.12 22.56 -28.92
N ARG A 5 13.13 21.81 -29.38
CA ARG A 5 13.24 20.36 -29.21
C ARG A 5 14.63 19.98 -28.68
N PRO A 6 14.73 18.98 -27.80
CA PRO A 6 13.63 18.22 -27.19
C PRO A 6 12.73 19.07 -26.29
N ALA A 7 11.49 18.62 -26.05
CA ALA A 7 10.58 19.32 -25.13
C ALA A 7 11.13 19.28 -23.70
N ASP A 8 10.70 20.21 -22.85
CA ASP A 8 11.13 20.17 -21.45
C ASP A 8 10.73 18.84 -20.78
N GLY A 9 11.63 18.29 -19.96
CA GLY A 9 11.46 16.97 -19.33
C GLY A 9 11.56 15.75 -20.28
N ALA A 10 11.88 15.92 -21.56
CA ALA A 10 12.03 14.80 -22.49
C ALA A 10 13.15 13.84 -22.07
N MET A 11 12.91 12.54 -22.18
CA MET A 11 13.94 11.51 -22.01
C MET A 11 14.74 11.37 -23.30
N LEU A 12 16.07 11.40 -23.19
CA LEU A 12 16.97 11.39 -24.34
C LEU A 12 17.53 9.97 -24.58
N ILE A 13 17.01 9.28 -25.60
CA ILE A 13 17.45 7.93 -25.99
C ILE A 13 17.51 7.86 -27.52
N GLY A 14 18.62 7.35 -28.05
CA GLY A 14 18.80 7.12 -29.49
C GLY A 14 18.79 8.41 -30.33
N PRO A 15 18.23 8.40 -31.55
CA PRO A 15 18.20 9.58 -32.41
C PRO A 15 17.21 10.62 -31.89
N VAL A 16 17.74 11.80 -31.56
CA VAL A 16 16.98 12.92 -31.01
C VAL A 16 17.12 14.14 -31.91
N GLU A 17 15.99 14.75 -32.28
CA GLU A 17 15.97 16.04 -32.98
C GLU A 17 16.16 17.19 -31.99
N ILE A 18 17.20 17.99 -32.24
CA ILE A 18 17.52 19.22 -31.53
C ILE A 18 17.14 20.38 -32.45
N ALA A 19 16.09 21.11 -32.12
CA ALA A 19 15.60 22.24 -32.90
C ALA A 19 15.57 23.50 -32.05
N PHE A 20 16.00 24.62 -32.61
CA PHE A 20 16.10 25.90 -31.91
C PHE A 20 15.75 27.06 -32.84
N LEU A 21 15.35 28.18 -32.24
CA LEU A 21 15.10 29.41 -32.99
C LEU A 21 15.90 30.58 -32.39
N PRO A 22 16.68 31.31 -33.22
CA PRO A 22 17.12 32.65 -32.86
C PRO A 22 15.89 33.51 -32.56
N GLN A 23 15.83 34.14 -31.39
CA GLN A 23 14.72 35.03 -31.04
C GLN A 23 15.21 36.46 -31.15
N GLY A 24 14.50 37.29 -31.91
CA GLY A 24 14.87 38.68 -32.14
C GLY A 24 16.14 38.86 -32.98
N ILE A 25 16.50 37.86 -33.78
CA ILE A 25 17.69 37.83 -34.65
C ILE A 25 17.25 37.27 -35.99
N GLU A 26 17.62 37.93 -37.08
CA GLU A 26 17.31 37.44 -38.43
C GLU A 26 18.25 36.28 -38.78
N ASP A 27 17.76 35.30 -39.55
CA ASP A 27 18.57 34.14 -39.95
C ASP A 27 19.87 34.53 -40.67
N ALA A 28 19.84 35.64 -41.42
CA ALA A 28 21.00 36.18 -42.14
C ALA A 28 22.13 36.65 -41.20
N ASP A 29 21.81 36.98 -39.95
CA ASP A 29 22.79 37.44 -38.95
C ASP A 29 23.47 36.27 -38.20
N VAL A 30 23.00 35.04 -38.40
CA VAL A 30 23.54 33.84 -37.76
C VAL A 30 24.50 33.14 -38.72
N ARG A 31 25.77 33.07 -38.34
CA ARG A 31 26.82 32.40 -39.13
C ARG A 31 26.81 30.88 -38.95
N SER A 32 26.58 30.42 -37.73
CA SER A 32 26.54 29.00 -37.41
C SER A 32 25.94 28.75 -36.03
N ALA A 33 25.54 27.51 -35.80
CA ALA A 33 25.07 27.02 -34.51
C ALA A 33 25.77 25.70 -34.18
N SER A 34 26.60 25.70 -33.12
CA SER A 34 27.20 24.48 -32.58
C SER A 34 26.28 23.89 -31.52
N VAL A 35 26.03 22.59 -31.60
CA VAL A 35 25.26 21.82 -30.61
C VAL A 35 26.23 20.94 -29.84
N THR A 36 26.20 21.04 -28.52
CA THR A 36 26.98 20.20 -27.62
C THR A 36 26.07 19.36 -26.73
N ILE A 37 26.53 18.15 -26.41
CA ILE A 37 25.94 17.27 -25.40
C ILE A 37 27.02 16.98 -24.37
N ASP A 38 26.74 17.31 -23.11
CA ASP A 38 27.68 17.16 -21.99
C ASP A 38 29.05 17.82 -22.28
N GLY A 39 29.01 18.95 -22.97
CA GLY A 39 30.19 19.73 -23.37
C GLY A 39 30.91 19.25 -24.64
N ARG A 40 30.53 18.10 -25.20
CA ARG A 40 31.09 17.59 -26.46
C ARG A 40 30.27 18.07 -27.65
N GLU A 41 30.91 18.66 -28.66
CA GLU A 41 30.25 19.02 -29.91
C GLU A 41 29.76 17.78 -30.67
N VAL A 42 28.48 17.80 -31.04
CA VAL A 42 27.79 16.71 -31.72
C VAL A 42 27.21 17.11 -33.06
N ALA A 43 26.97 18.40 -33.30
CA ALA A 43 26.52 18.92 -34.58
C ALA A 43 26.93 20.38 -34.77
N LEU A 44 27.15 20.76 -36.04
CA LEU A 44 27.31 22.14 -36.47
C LEU A 44 26.29 22.41 -37.58
N VAL A 45 25.42 23.38 -37.37
CA VAL A 45 24.39 23.81 -38.33
C VAL A 45 24.79 25.17 -38.88
N SER A 46 24.91 25.29 -40.19
CA SER A 46 25.37 26.53 -40.84
C SER A 46 24.27 27.26 -41.61
N GLU A 47 23.07 26.67 -41.72
CA GLU A 47 21.93 27.25 -42.45
C GLU A 47 20.59 26.79 -41.84
N PRO A 48 19.51 27.57 -42.02
CA PRO A 48 18.17 27.15 -41.62
C PRO A 48 17.63 26.01 -42.50
N PRO A 49 16.72 25.15 -41.98
CA PRO A 49 16.12 25.22 -40.65
C PRO A 49 17.12 24.82 -39.56
N TRP A 50 17.14 25.59 -38.48
CA TRP A 50 18.04 25.44 -37.34
C TRP A 50 17.71 24.20 -36.49
N ARG A 51 18.04 23.03 -37.05
CA ARG A 51 17.81 21.72 -36.45
C ARG A 51 18.92 20.73 -36.79
N ALA A 52 19.20 19.81 -35.88
CA ALA A 52 20.08 18.67 -36.11
C ALA A 52 19.48 17.42 -35.45
N THR A 53 19.64 16.26 -36.09
CA THR A 53 19.36 14.97 -35.45
C THR A 53 20.67 14.39 -34.95
N VAL A 54 20.73 14.11 -33.66
CA VAL A 54 21.93 13.57 -33.01
C VAL A 54 21.54 12.26 -32.33
N ASP A 55 22.33 11.21 -32.57
CA ASP A 55 22.22 9.99 -31.77
C ASP A 55 22.86 10.23 -30.41
N VAL A 56 22.03 10.26 -29.38
CA VAL A 56 22.49 10.41 -28.01
C VAL A 56 22.88 9.06 -27.41
N GLY A 57 22.62 7.94 -28.08
CA GLY A 57 22.87 6.60 -27.59
C GLY A 57 21.79 6.11 -26.61
N GLU A 58 21.91 4.84 -26.23
CA GLU A 58 20.86 4.12 -25.48
C GLU A 58 20.93 4.32 -23.96
N ALA A 59 22.03 4.88 -23.46
CA ALA A 59 22.23 5.09 -22.03
C ALA A 59 21.27 6.15 -21.47
N ILE A 60 20.47 5.74 -20.48
CA ILE A 60 19.50 6.58 -19.78
C ILE A 60 20.19 7.35 -18.65
N VAL A 61 20.93 8.40 -19.02
CA VAL A 61 21.65 9.26 -18.08
C VAL A 61 21.20 10.71 -18.21
N ALA A 62 21.43 11.51 -17.17
CA ALA A 62 21.16 12.94 -17.24
C ALA A 62 22.12 13.56 -18.25
N ARG A 63 21.61 14.39 -19.15
CA ARG A 63 22.40 15.04 -20.20
C ARG A 63 22.08 16.49 -20.33
N ARG A 64 23.09 17.29 -20.63
CA ARG A 64 22.95 18.71 -20.92
C ARG A 64 23.13 18.96 -22.41
N ILE A 65 22.08 19.44 -23.08
CA ILE A 65 22.18 19.93 -24.46
C ILE A 65 22.41 21.43 -24.39
N GLU A 66 23.45 21.92 -25.05
CA GLU A 66 23.68 23.35 -25.25
C GLU A 66 23.79 23.67 -26.74
N VAL A 67 23.24 24.81 -27.13
CA VAL A 67 23.37 25.38 -28.48
C VAL A 67 24.08 26.71 -28.35
N THR A 68 25.13 26.91 -29.13
CA THR A 68 25.86 28.17 -29.26
C THR A 68 25.69 28.70 -30.67
N LEU A 69 24.97 29.80 -30.83
CA LEU A 69 24.97 30.57 -32.07
C LEU A 69 26.21 31.45 -32.13
N THR A 70 26.84 31.52 -33.30
CA THR A 70 27.84 32.52 -33.64
C THR A 70 27.21 33.47 -34.65
N LEU A 71 27.18 34.76 -34.33
CA LEU A 71 26.62 35.80 -35.18
C LEU A 71 27.69 36.35 -36.14
N ALA A 72 27.25 36.99 -37.22
CA ALA A 72 28.13 37.59 -38.22
C ALA A 72 29.05 38.68 -37.62
N ASP A 73 28.60 39.37 -36.58
CA ASP A 73 29.35 40.40 -35.84
C ASP A 73 30.36 39.84 -34.81
N GLY A 74 30.49 38.51 -34.72
CA GLY A 74 31.41 37.82 -33.82
C GLY A 74 30.85 37.58 -32.41
N ARG A 75 29.65 38.08 -32.07
CA ARG A 75 28.98 37.71 -30.81
C ARG A 75 28.55 36.25 -30.83
N SER A 76 28.43 35.67 -29.64
CA SER A 76 27.90 34.33 -29.47
C SER A 76 26.76 34.30 -28.46
N LEU A 77 25.72 33.53 -28.76
CA LEU A 77 24.54 33.37 -27.90
C LEU A 77 24.40 31.90 -27.53
N ARG A 78 24.22 31.63 -26.24
CA ARG A 78 24.11 30.26 -25.73
C ARG A 78 22.74 30.03 -25.11
N ALA A 79 22.16 28.87 -25.37
CA ALA A 79 21.01 28.36 -24.65
C ALA A 79 21.24 26.87 -24.38
N GLY A 80 20.93 26.41 -23.17
CA GLY A 80 21.07 25.01 -22.84
C GLY A 80 19.99 24.53 -21.89
N ARG A 81 19.65 23.25 -21.99
CA ARG A 81 18.68 22.58 -21.12
C ARG A 81 19.30 21.29 -20.60
N THR A 82 19.11 21.03 -19.32
CA THR A 82 19.47 19.76 -18.69
C THR A 82 18.25 18.85 -18.71
N TYR A 83 18.43 17.64 -19.22
CA TYR A 83 17.43 16.58 -19.28
C TYR A 83 17.81 15.51 -18.27
N PRO A 84 16.93 15.16 -17.32
CA PRO A 84 17.28 14.20 -16.28
C PRO A 84 17.33 12.76 -16.81
N ALA A 85 18.09 11.89 -16.12
CA ALA A 85 17.96 10.44 -16.30
C ALA A 85 16.54 10.00 -15.91
N ALA A 86 16.04 8.88 -16.44
CA ALA A 86 14.75 8.30 -16.05
C ALA A 86 14.55 8.09 -14.54
N ALA A 87 15.61 8.17 -13.72
CA ALA A 87 15.50 8.18 -12.27
C ALA A 87 14.98 9.50 -11.66
N ALA A 88 14.67 10.53 -12.45
CA ALA A 88 13.84 11.67 -12.03
C ALA A 88 12.37 11.52 -12.47
N ILE A 89 11.96 10.33 -12.91
CA ILE A 89 10.55 9.98 -13.05
C ILE A 89 10.00 9.78 -11.63
N GLN A 90 8.91 10.49 -11.36
CA GLN A 90 7.99 10.31 -10.26
C GLN A 90 7.95 8.83 -9.83
N ARG A 91 8.26 8.54 -8.55
CA ARG A 91 7.99 7.23 -7.95
C ARG A 91 6.54 6.87 -8.29
N VAL A 92 6.34 5.93 -9.20
CA VAL A 92 5.05 5.27 -9.34
C VAL A 92 5.02 4.31 -8.16
N ASP A 93 4.39 4.74 -7.07
CA ASP A 93 3.96 3.82 -6.02
C ASP A 93 2.98 2.85 -6.68
N VAL A 94 3.47 1.71 -7.14
CA VAL A 94 2.61 0.59 -7.51
C VAL A 94 2.04 0.07 -6.21
N ARG A 95 0.84 0.53 -5.88
CA ARG A 95 0.10 0.02 -4.73
C ARG A 95 -0.47 -1.33 -5.14
N LEU A 96 0.26 -2.41 -4.88
CA LEU A 96 -0.31 -3.75 -4.94
C LEU A 96 -1.47 -3.80 -3.95
N VAL A 97 -2.67 -4.12 -4.43
CA VAL A 97 -3.85 -4.30 -3.60
C VAL A 97 -4.13 -5.80 -3.59
N ASN A 98 -3.95 -6.45 -2.44
CA ASN A 98 -4.42 -7.82 -2.29
C ASN A 98 -5.95 -7.78 -2.20
N LEU A 99 -6.63 -8.83 -2.65
CA LEU A 99 -8.07 -8.98 -2.52
C LEU A 99 -8.35 -10.38 -1.98
N SER A 100 -8.88 -10.44 -0.76
CA SER A 100 -9.31 -11.69 -0.13
C SER A 100 -10.75 -11.97 -0.53
N VAL A 101 -10.99 -13.10 -1.19
CA VAL A 101 -12.34 -13.51 -1.65
C VAL A 101 -12.72 -14.85 -1.03
N ASN A 102 -13.94 -14.92 -0.50
CA ASN A 102 -14.55 -16.17 -0.05
C ASN A 102 -15.63 -16.57 -1.06
N VAL A 103 -15.50 -17.75 -1.66
CA VAL A 103 -16.49 -18.28 -2.60
C VAL A 103 -17.21 -19.45 -1.94
N ALA A 104 -18.54 -19.35 -1.86
CA ALA A 104 -19.40 -20.35 -1.26
C ALA A 104 -20.57 -20.72 -2.17
N ASP A 105 -21.10 -21.93 -1.99
CA ASP A 105 -22.32 -22.37 -2.67
C ASP A 105 -23.58 -21.67 -2.09
N ARG A 106 -24.77 -21.98 -2.64
CA ARG A 106 -26.05 -21.42 -2.16
C ARG A 106 -26.39 -21.80 -0.72
N ARG A 107 -25.71 -22.78 -0.13
CA ARG A 107 -25.88 -23.26 1.23
C ARG A 107 -24.83 -22.70 2.19
N GLY A 108 -23.88 -21.90 1.70
CA GLY A 108 -22.80 -21.30 2.50
C GLY A 108 -21.57 -22.20 2.64
N ASN A 109 -21.49 -23.33 1.96
CA ASN A 109 -20.29 -24.19 2.01
C ASN A 109 -19.20 -23.61 1.11
N PRO A 110 -17.93 -23.57 1.56
CA PRO A 110 -16.81 -23.18 0.73
C PRO A 110 -16.73 -24.00 -0.57
N LEU A 111 -16.46 -23.35 -1.69
CA LEU A 111 -16.21 -23.99 -2.99
C LEU A 111 -14.70 -24.05 -3.25
N PRO A 112 -14.03 -25.18 -2.92
CA PRO A 112 -12.59 -25.32 -3.13
C PRO A 112 -12.26 -25.54 -4.61
N GLY A 113 -10.98 -25.38 -4.96
CA GLY A 113 -10.45 -25.76 -6.28
C GLY A 113 -10.70 -24.75 -7.40
N LEU A 114 -11.15 -23.53 -7.07
CA LEU A 114 -11.23 -22.44 -8.03
C LEU A 114 -9.82 -21.88 -8.30
N GLY A 115 -9.35 -22.00 -9.54
CA GLY A 115 -8.11 -21.38 -9.98
C GLY A 115 -8.28 -19.90 -10.37
N ARG A 116 -7.16 -19.25 -10.72
CA ARG A 116 -7.11 -17.83 -11.10
C ARG A 116 -8.11 -17.49 -12.22
N GLU A 117 -8.30 -18.42 -13.15
CA GLU A 117 -9.19 -18.32 -14.29
C GLU A 117 -10.68 -18.19 -13.93
N ALA A 118 -11.07 -18.54 -12.70
CA ALA A 118 -12.43 -18.34 -12.20
C ALA A 118 -12.72 -16.87 -11.81
N PHE A 119 -11.71 -16.00 -11.83
CA PHE A 119 -11.82 -14.64 -11.32
C PHE A 119 -11.47 -13.58 -12.38
N THR A 120 -12.19 -12.46 -12.34
CA THR A 120 -11.85 -11.25 -13.10
C THR A 120 -11.96 -10.06 -12.15
N VAL A 121 -10.90 -9.27 -12.06
CA VAL A 121 -10.84 -8.08 -11.19
C VAL A 121 -11.08 -6.84 -12.03
N PHE A 122 -11.88 -5.92 -11.52
CA PHE A 122 -12.13 -4.62 -12.14
C PHE A 122 -11.76 -3.51 -11.16
N ASP A 123 -11.13 -2.45 -11.68
CA ASP A 123 -10.97 -1.17 -10.98
C ASP A 123 -11.78 -0.10 -11.72
N GLN A 124 -12.75 0.51 -11.04
CA GLN A 124 -13.70 1.47 -11.64
C GLN A 124 -14.33 0.97 -12.96
N GLY A 125 -14.62 -0.34 -13.04
CA GLY A 125 -15.21 -0.98 -14.22
C GLY A 125 -14.22 -1.35 -15.33
N VAL A 126 -12.93 -1.06 -15.17
CA VAL A 126 -11.87 -1.46 -16.11
C VAL A 126 -11.22 -2.77 -15.63
N PRO A 127 -11.10 -3.80 -16.47
CA PRO A 127 -10.42 -5.04 -16.09
C PRO A 127 -8.95 -4.79 -15.73
N VAL A 128 -8.50 -5.36 -14.61
CA VAL A 128 -7.12 -5.27 -14.13
C VAL A 128 -6.50 -6.68 -14.06
N PRO A 129 -5.26 -6.87 -14.51
CA PRO A 129 -4.60 -8.17 -14.42
C PRO A 129 -4.37 -8.60 -12.96
N ILE A 130 -4.61 -9.88 -12.67
CA ILE A 130 -4.27 -10.50 -11.38
C ILE A 130 -2.78 -10.85 -11.41
N GLU A 131 -1.92 -10.03 -10.82
CA GLU A 131 -0.46 -10.27 -10.81
C GLU A 131 -0.07 -11.51 -9.99
N ARG A 132 -0.71 -11.72 -8.83
CA ARG A 132 -0.48 -12.88 -7.94
C ARG A 132 -1.80 -13.51 -7.54
N PHE A 133 -1.84 -14.84 -7.58
CA PHE A 133 -2.99 -15.64 -7.15
C PHE A 133 -2.50 -16.73 -6.20
N SER A 134 -3.11 -16.81 -5.02
CA SER A 134 -2.92 -17.91 -4.07
C SER A 134 -4.28 -18.47 -3.71
N ALA A 135 -4.46 -19.77 -3.93
CA ALA A 135 -5.61 -20.53 -3.42
C ALA A 135 -5.27 -21.28 -2.12
N GLN A 136 -4.01 -21.19 -1.67
CA GLN A 136 -3.57 -21.83 -0.44
C GLN A 136 -4.03 -20.98 0.75
N PRO A 137 -4.57 -21.58 1.82
CA PRO A 137 -4.86 -20.83 3.02
C PRO A 137 -3.53 -20.34 3.60
N ASP A 138 -3.20 -19.06 3.38
CA ASP A 138 -2.26 -18.38 4.25
C ASP A 138 -2.87 -18.48 5.66
N GLY A 139 -2.17 -19.16 6.57
CA GLY A 139 -2.66 -19.47 7.92
C GLY A 139 -3.29 -18.24 8.57
N LEU A 140 -4.40 -18.40 9.28
CA LEU A 140 -5.22 -17.29 9.75
C LEU A 140 -4.61 -16.66 11.01
N SER A 141 -4.51 -15.33 11.06
CA SER A 141 -4.19 -14.59 12.30
C SER A 141 -5.47 -14.09 12.93
N ILE A 142 -5.85 -14.69 14.06
CA ILE A 142 -7.13 -14.46 14.72
C ILE A 142 -6.89 -13.75 16.04
N ALA A 143 -7.65 -12.71 16.32
CA ALA A 143 -7.81 -12.21 17.67
C ALA A 143 -9.18 -12.61 18.21
N LEU A 144 -9.18 -13.39 19.28
CA LEU A 144 -10.37 -13.74 20.03
C LEU A 144 -10.58 -12.70 21.12
N VAL A 145 -11.54 -11.80 20.91
CA VAL A 145 -11.82 -10.64 21.76
C VAL A 145 -13.02 -10.98 22.64
N ILE A 146 -12.80 -11.11 23.94
CA ILE A 146 -13.78 -11.63 24.89
C ILE A 146 -14.13 -10.55 25.90
N ASP A 147 -15.42 -10.27 25.98
CA ASP A 147 -16.01 -9.38 26.96
C ASP A 147 -15.95 -10.02 28.34
N ALA A 148 -15.32 -9.30 29.26
CA ALA A 148 -15.19 -9.64 30.66
C ALA A 148 -15.71 -8.49 31.53
N SER A 149 -16.72 -7.77 31.07
CA SER A 149 -17.45 -6.77 31.85
C SER A 149 -18.34 -7.41 32.91
N GLY A 150 -18.86 -6.59 33.83
CA GLY A 150 -19.76 -7.06 34.88
C GLY A 150 -21.05 -7.72 34.37
N SER A 151 -21.54 -7.34 33.18
CA SER A 151 -22.73 -7.94 32.55
C SER A 151 -22.50 -9.40 32.12
N MET A 152 -21.24 -9.81 31.99
CA MET A 152 -20.82 -11.15 31.61
C MET A 152 -20.69 -12.11 32.79
N LEU A 153 -20.88 -11.66 34.04
CA LEU A 153 -20.74 -12.50 35.23
C LEU A 153 -21.61 -13.77 35.18
N GLY A 154 -21.03 -14.90 35.61
CA GLY A 154 -21.70 -16.20 35.67
C GLY A 154 -21.78 -16.89 34.30
N ASP A 155 -22.95 -17.45 34.00
CA ASP A 155 -23.19 -18.33 32.85
C ASP A 155 -22.78 -17.71 31.49
N ARG A 156 -22.81 -16.38 31.35
CA ARG A 156 -22.42 -15.70 30.11
C ARG A 156 -20.93 -15.77 29.84
N LEU A 157 -20.10 -15.50 30.85
CA LEU A 157 -18.65 -15.64 30.73
C LEU A 157 -18.27 -17.12 30.60
N ASP A 158 -18.96 -18.02 31.29
CA ASP A 158 -18.72 -19.46 31.15
C ASP A 158 -19.03 -19.94 29.72
N ALA A 159 -20.18 -19.54 29.15
CA ALA A 159 -20.50 -19.83 27.76
C ALA A 159 -19.49 -19.21 26.77
N ALA A 160 -19.03 -17.98 27.03
CA ALA A 160 -18.01 -17.34 26.21
C ALA A 160 -16.67 -18.09 26.26
N ARG A 161 -16.26 -18.56 27.45
CA ARG A 161 -15.06 -19.40 27.65
C ARG A 161 -15.17 -20.73 26.93
N ASP A 162 -16.31 -21.40 27.01
CA ASP A 162 -16.55 -22.68 26.35
C ASP A 162 -16.51 -22.53 24.82
N ALA A 163 -17.18 -21.51 24.29
CA ALA A 163 -17.16 -21.19 22.86
C ALA A 163 -15.73 -20.84 22.38
N ALA A 164 -15.01 -20.04 23.17
CA ALA A 164 -13.63 -19.67 22.91
C ALA A 164 -12.69 -20.88 22.90
N ALA A 165 -12.79 -21.77 23.89
CA ALA A 165 -11.98 -22.98 23.98
C ALA A 165 -12.26 -23.92 22.79
N ALA A 166 -13.54 -24.16 22.49
CA ALA A 166 -13.94 -24.99 21.35
C ALA A 166 -13.47 -24.40 20.00
N PHE A 167 -13.42 -23.08 19.88
CA PHE A 167 -12.88 -22.40 18.71
C PHE A 167 -11.37 -22.63 18.56
N VAL A 168 -10.59 -22.46 19.64
CA VAL A 168 -9.13 -22.69 19.62
C VAL A 168 -8.78 -24.15 19.27
N GLU A 169 -9.60 -25.11 19.69
CA GLU A 169 -9.42 -26.52 19.35
C GLU A 169 -9.61 -26.81 17.85
N GLN A 170 -10.45 -26.04 17.16
CA GLN A 170 -10.77 -26.24 15.74
C GLN A 170 -9.80 -25.57 14.76
N LEU A 171 -8.85 -24.78 15.26
CA LEU A 171 -7.85 -24.10 14.43
C LEU A 171 -6.99 -25.10 13.64
N ALA A 172 -6.49 -24.70 12.48
CA ALA A 172 -5.43 -25.44 11.78
C ALA A 172 -4.07 -25.21 12.46
N ASP A 173 -3.08 -26.06 12.18
CA ASP A 173 -1.75 -25.97 12.81
C ASP A 173 -0.97 -24.69 12.43
N GLU A 174 -1.30 -24.13 11.28
CA GLU A 174 -0.73 -22.90 10.73
C GLU A 174 -1.49 -21.62 11.14
N ASP A 175 -2.65 -21.78 11.77
CA ASP A 175 -3.42 -20.67 12.32
C ASP A 175 -2.77 -20.17 13.63
N ARG A 176 -2.89 -18.86 13.84
CA ARG A 176 -2.39 -18.17 15.02
C ARG A 176 -3.55 -17.50 15.71
N VAL A 177 -3.57 -17.59 17.04
CA VAL A 177 -4.60 -16.97 17.86
C VAL A 177 -3.98 -16.09 18.94
N ALA A 178 -4.51 -14.89 19.09
CA ALA A 178 -4.35 -14.03 20.24
C ALA A 178 -5.64 -14.05 21.06
N VAL A 179 -5.53 -13.92 22.39
CA VAL A 179 -6.69 -13.77 23.27
C VAL A 179 -6.64 -12.37 23.87
N VAL A 180 -7.68 -11.59 23.61
CA VAL A 180 -7.85 -10.23 24.13
C VAL A 180 -9.04 -10.24 25.06
N ARG A 181 -8.83 -9.76 26.29
CA ARG A 181 -9.87 -9.48 27.27
C ARG A 181 -10.23 -8.01 27.16
N PHE A 182 -11.51 -7.67 27.26
CA PHE A 182 -11.90 -6.29 27.47
C PHE A 182 -13.00 -6.13 28.52
N SER A 183 -12.96 -4.99 29.21
CA SER A 183 -14.04 -4.45 30.04
C SER A 183 -13.94 -2.92 30.00
N ASP A 184 -13.62 -2.23 31.09
CA ASP A 184 -13.27 -0.80 31.07
C ASP A 184 -11.89 -0.53 30.44
N ASP A 185 -11.07 -1.59 30.33
CA ASP A 185 -9.78 -1.58 29.67
C ASP A 185 -9.62 -2.78 28.74
N VAL A 186 -8.62 -2.73 27.85
CA VAL A 186 -8.38 -3.74 26.82
C VAL A 186 -6.99 -4.33 27.03
N GLN A 187 -6.91 -5.66 27.18
CA GLN A 187 -5.68 -6.38 27.50
C GLN A 187 -5.50 -7.63 26.65
N THR A 188 -4.34 -7.75 26.01
CA THR A 188 -3.93 -8.99 25.36
C THR A 188 -3.40 -9.97 26.42
N VAL A 189 -4.20 -10.97 26.74
CA VAL A 189 -3.92 -11.98 27.79
C VAL A 189 -3.19 -13.21 27.23
N ALA A 190 -3.22 -13.41 25.92
CA ALA A 190 -2.31 -14.29 25.19
C ALA A 190 -1.91 -13.63 23.87
N ALA A 191 -0.60 -13.48 23.65
CA ALA A 191 -0.06 -12.92 22.42
C ALA A 191 -0.34 -13.84 21.21
N LEU A 192 -0.40 -13.24 20.01
CA LEU A 192 -0.64 -13.96 18.76
C LEU A 192 0.41 -15.05 18.54
N GLY A 193 -0.03 -16.30 18.46
CA GLY A 193 0.86 -17.44 18.21
C GLY A 193 0.12 -18.74 17.95
N THR A 194 0.87 -19.81 17.71
CA THR A 194 0.34 -21.15 17.44
C THR A 194 0.17 -22.02 18.69
N ASN A 195 0.57 -21.52 19.88
CA ASN A 195 0.46 -22.27 21.13
C ASN A 195 -0.99 -22.25 21.65
N ARG A 196 -1.74 -23.30 21.31
CA ARG A 196 -3.15 -23.49 21.70
C ARG A 196 -3.33 -23.62 23.21
N GLU A 197 -2.36 -24.21 23.91
CA GLU A 197 -2.45 -24.39 25.36
C GLU A 197 -2.37 -23.05 26.09
N THR A 198 -1.49 -22.15 25.64
CA THR A 198 -1.40 -20.77 26.16
C THR A 198 -2.70 -20.01 25.93
N ALA A 199 -3.28 -20.09 24.73
CA ALA A 199 -4.56 -19.44 24.43
C ALA A 199 -5.70 -20.01 25.29
N ALA A 200 -5.84 -21.33 25.38
CA ALA A 200 -6.87 -21.98 26.17
C ALA A 200 -6.73 -21.70 27.68
N ALA A 201 -5.50 -21.64 28.19
CA ALA A 201 -5.25 -21.25 29.58
C ALA A 201 -5.64 -19.79 29.86
N ALA A 202 -5.35 -18.88 28.94
CA ALA A 202 -5.74 -17.48 29.06
C ALA A 202 -7.27 -17.31 29.07
N VAL A 203 -7.99 -18.04 28.22
CA VAL A 203 -9.46 -18.07 28.20
C VAL A 203 -10.03 -18.55 29.54
N ARG A 204 -9.54 -19.68 30.06
CA ARG A 204 -9.99 -20.20 31.37
C ARG A 204 -9.74 -19.23 32.52
N GLY A 205 -8.66 -18.46 32.45
CA GLY A 205 -8.26 -17.50 33.48
C GLY A 205 -9.01 -16.17 33.48
N LEU A 206 -9.87 -15.89 32.50
CA LEU A 206 -10.61 -14.63 32.41
C LEU A 206 -11.48 -14.40 33.65
N THR A 207 -11.68 -13.15 34.07
CA THR A 207 -12.63 -12.83 35.15
C THR A 207 -13.42 -11.59 34.79
N SER A 208 -14.71 -11.60 35.12
CA SER A 208 -15.65 -10.51 34.79
C SER A 208 -15.64 -9.40 35.83
N SER A 209 -15.43 -8.15 35.40
CA SER A 209 -15.51 -6.95 36.24
C SER A 209 -15.51 -5.68 35.40
N GLY A 210 -16.15 -4.61 35.88
CA GLY A 210 -16.12 -3.29 35.23
C GLY A 210 -17.23 -3.08 34.20
N GLY A 211 -17.14 -1.98 33.45
CA GLY A 211 -17.97 -1.66 32.28
C GLY A 211 -17.45 -2.32 31.01
N THR A 212 -17.87 -1.79 29.86
CA THR A 212 -17.72 -2.39 28.54
C THR A 212 -17.28 -1.35 27.52
N ALA A 213 -15.99 -1.36 27.17
CA ALA A 213 -15.38 -0.50 26.14
C ALA A 213 -15.23 -1.28 24.82
N LEU A 214 -16.37 -1.61 24.20
CA LEU A 214 -16.48 -2.51 23.06
C LEU A 214 -15.79 -1.96 21.81
N HIS A 215 -16.04 -0.69 21.47
CA HIS A 215 -15.43 -0.08 20.29
C HIS A 215 -13.92 0.09 20.46
N ASP A 216 -13.46 0.46 21.66
CA ASP A 216 -12.04 0.56 21.98
C ASP A 216 -11.34 -0.79 21.89
N ALA A 217 -12.01 -1.88 22.29
CA ALA A 217 -11.51 -3.24 22.15
C ALA A 217 -11.27 -3.62 20.69
N ILE A 218 -12.22 -3.30 19.79
CA ILE A 218 -12.09 -3.56 18.35
C ILE A 218 -10.94 -2.73 17.77
N VAL A 219 -10.88 -1.42 18.05
CA VAL A 219 -9.84 -0.52 17.51
C VAL A 219 -8.46 -1.00 17.93
N ARG A 220 -8.23 -1.23 19.22
CA ARG A 220 -6.92 -1.66 19.74
C ARG A 220 -6.49 -3.01 19.20
N THR A 221 -7.44 -3.96 19.13
CA THR A 221 -7.17 -5.29 18.56
C THR A 221 -6.81 -5.20 17.09
N ALA A 222 -7.56 -4.40 16.31
CA ALA A 222 -7.27 -4.17 14.91
C ALA A 222 -5.88 -3.56 14.72
N GLU A 223 -5.50 -2.58 15.52
CA GLU A 223 -4.16 -1.99 15.49
C GLU A 223 -3.06 -2.98 15.88
N GLU A 224 -3.30 -3.88 16.83
CA GLU A 224 -2.35 -4.93 17.21
C GLU A 224 -2.15 -5.95 16.09
N LEU A 225 -3.22 -6.45 15.50
CA LEU A 225 -3.14 -7.33 14.33
C LEU A 225 -2.48 -6.62 13.15
N ALA A 226 -2.74 -5.32 12.97
CA ALA A 226 -2.14 -4.51 11.92
C ALA A 226 -0.61 -4.36 12.05
N ARG A 227 -0.07 -4.43 13.27
CA ARG A 227 1.36 -4.34 13.57
C ARG A 227 2.11 -5.66 13.32
N SER A 228 1.41 -6.78 13.21
CA SER A 228 2.02 -8.06 12.86
C SER A 228 2.57 -7.99 11.42
N GLU A 229 3.83 -8.35 11.23
CA GLU A 229 4.47 -8.43 9.89
C GLU A 229 4.08 -9.72 9.15
N LEU A 230 3.25 -10.56 9.76
CA LEU A 230 2.79 -11.80 9.16
C LEU A 230 1.79 -11.53 8.03
N GLU A 231 2.18 -11.96 6.83
CA GLU A 231 1.33 -12.10 5.64
C GLU A 231 0.34 -13.25 5.86
N SER A 232 -0.76 -12.92 6.52
CA SER A 232 -1.83 -13.85 6.87
C SER A 232 -3.16 -13.11 6.78
N ARG A 233 -4.22 -13.83 6.43
CA ARG A 233 -5.58 -13.32 6.59
C ARG A 233 -5.81 -12.99 8.06
N ARG A 234 -6.55 -11.92 8.34
CA ARG A 234 -6.79 -11.45 9.71
C ARG A 234 -8.27 -11.51 10.04
N ALA A 235 -8.59 -11.98 11.23
CA ALA A 235 -9.96 -12.02 11.72
C ALA A 235 -10.03 -11.57 13.17
N ILE A 236 -11.08 -10.80 13.50
CA ILE A 236 -11.46 -10.49 14.87
C ILE A 236 -12.74 -11.26 15.16
N VAL A 237 -12.71 -12.12 16.18
CA VAL A 237 -13.89 -12.83 16.68
C VAL A 237 -14.26 -12.21 18.01
N LEU A 238 -15.40 -11.52 18.06
CA LEU A 238 -15.89 -10.83 19.25
C LEU A 238 -16.95 -11.66 19.98
N LEU A 239 -16.74 -11.92 21.27
CA LEU A 239 -17.70 -12.57 22.17
C LEU A 239 -18.13 -11.58 23.25
N SER A 240 -19.33 -11.03 23.12
CA SER A 240 -19.89 -10.00 24.01
C SER A 240 -21.43 -10.07 24.03
N ASP A 241 -22.06 -9.46 25.04
CA ASP A 241 -23.50 -9.21 25.04
C ASP A 241 -23.91 -7.95 24.25
N GLY A 242 -22.93 -7.25 23.64
CA GLY A 242 -23.13 -6.21 22.62
C GLY A 242 -23.30 -4.80 23.16
N ARG A 243 -23.07 -4.59 24.47
CA ARG A 243 -23.17 -3.28 25.13
C ARG A 243 -21.88 -2.49 25.00
N ASP A 244 -22.00 -1.16 25.04
CA ASP A 244 -20.88 -0.23 25.18
C ASP A 244 -21.19 0.78 26.28
N GLU A 245 -20.90 0.42 27.54
CA GLU A 245 -21.41 1.10 28.74
C GLU A 245 -20.27 1.32 29.74
N ALA A 246 -20.09 2.54 30.25
CA ALA A 246 -19.09 2.79 31.29
C ALA A 246 -19.51 2.12 32.61
N ALA A 247 -18.55 1.74 33.46
CA ALA A 247 -18.84 1.18 34.79
C ALA A 247 -19.74 2.07 35.67
N SER A 248 -19.79 3.38 35.41
CA SER A 248 -20.65 4.34 36.11
C SER A 248 -22.12 4.33 35.64
N GLY A 249 -22.44 3.60 34.57
CA GLY A 249 -23.75 3.63 33.91
C GLY A 249 -24.00 4.88 33.06
N LEU A 250 -22.98 5.73 32.87
CA LEU A 250 -23.03 6.89 31.98
C LEU A 250 -22.47 6.48 30.61
N GLU A 251 -23.25 6.64 29.55
CA GLU A 251 -22.81 6.34 28.18
C GLU A 251 -21.97 7.48 27.57
N PRO A 252 -21.02 7.17 26.67
CA PRO A 252 -20.62 5.83 26.18
C PRO A 252 -19.53 5.15 27.04
N GLY A 253 -19.42 3.82 26.93
CA GLY A 253 -18.32 3.05 27.54
C GLY A 253 -16.98 3.16 26.80
N SER A 254 -17.00 3.36 25.48
CA SER A 254 -15.80 3.58 24.67
C SER A 254 -15.53 5.05 24.37
N PHE A 255 -14.27 5.38 24.13
CA PHE A 255 -13.89 6.66 23.51
C PHE A 255 -14.12 6.66 22.00
N HIS A 256 -13.98 5.50 21.35
CA HIS A 256 -14.26 5.35 19.92
C HIS A 256 -15.73 5.06 19.64
N THR A 257 -16.13 5.41 18.43
CA THR A 257 -17.44 5.09 17.85
C THR A 257 -17.43 3.75 17.12
N LEU A 258 -18.61 3.16 16.89
CA LEU A 258 -18.78 1.96 16.06
C LEU A 258 -18.17 2.13 14.66
N ASP A 259 -18.35 3.31 14.05
CA ASP A 259 -17.80 3.60 12.73
C ASP A 259 -16.27 3.61 12.72
N GLU A 260 -15.63 4.10 13.79
CA GLU A 260 -14.17 4.06 13.94
C GLU A 260 -13.67 2.63 14.14
N ALA A 261 -14.39 1.83 14.93
CA ALA A 261 -14.09 0.41 15.12
C ALA A 261 -14.17 -0.38 13.81
N ILE A 262 -15.23 -0.20 13.01
CA ILE A 262 -15.39 -0.84 11.70
C ILE A 262 -14.26 -0.41 10.75
N ARG A 263 -13.95 0.89 10.71
CA ARG A 263 -12.84 1.39 9.89
C ARG A 263 -11.49 0.80 10.31
N ALA A 264 -11.21 0.71 11.60
CA ALA A 264 -9.97 0.12 12.11
C ALA A 264 -9.85 -1.35 11.71
N ALA A 265 -10.92 -2.13 11.84
CA ALA A 265 -10.96 -3.53 11.41
C ALA A 265 -10.67 -3.70 9.91
N HIS A 266 -11.30 -2.89 9.05
CA HIS A 266 -11.04 -2.89 7.61
C HIS A 266 -9.58 -2.50 7.29
N LEU A 267 -9.01 -1.53 7.99
CA LEU A 267 -7.63 -1.09 7.78
C LEU A 267 -6.61 -2.14 8.22
N ALA A 268 -6.89 -2.90 9.27
CA ALA A 268 -6.02 -3.96 9.77
C ALA A 268 -5.90 -5.12 8.77
N ASP A 269 -7.00 -5.48 8.13
CA ASP A 269 -7.02 -6.42 7.01
C ASP A 269 -6.26 -5.83 5.81
N ALA A 270 -6.52 -4.56 5.44
CA ALA A 270 -5.85 -3.90 4.32
C ALA A 270 -4.33 -3.67 4.52
N ARG A 271 -3.81 -3.63 5.76
CA ARG A 271 -2.37 -3.49 6.03
C ARG A 271 -1.61 -4.79 5.88
N SER A 272 -2.25 -5.94 6.12
CA SER A 272 -1.67 -7.25 5.76
C SER A 272 -1.30 -7.28 4.28
N MET A 273 -1.96 -6.46 3.45
CA MET A 273 -1.77 -6.40 2.01
C MET A 273 -0.55 -5.59 1.56
N ARG A 274 0.04 -4.75 2.43
CA ARG A 274 1.15 -3.87 2.06
C ARG A 274 2.53 -4.48 2.31
N SER A 275 2.64 -5.39 3.29
CA SER A 275 3.93 -5.98 3.69
C SER A 275 4.43 -7.08 2.73
N ALA A 276 3.56 -7.75 1.96
CA ALA A 276 3.95 -8.66 0.88
C ALA A 276 4.72 -7.97 -0.27
N SER A 277 4.61 -6.64 -0.40
CA SER A 277 5.31 -5.87 -1.43
C SER A 277 6.80 -5.61 -1.11
N ALA A 278 7.26 -5.90 0.11
CA ALA A 278 8.59 -5.49 0.58
C ALA A 278 9.67 -6.59 0.55
N LEU A 279 9.36 -7.81 0.12
CA LEU A 279 10.29 -8.95 0.17
C LEU A 279 10.99 -9.29 -1.16
N ASN A 280 11.10 -8.35 -2.08
CA ASN A 280 12.04 -8.44 -3.21
C ASN A 280 12.98 -7.24 -3.16
N SER A 281 14.02 -7.34 -2.34
CA SER A 281 15.15 -6.40 -2.26
C SER A 281 16.43 -7.19 -2.01
#